data_AF-D6U6K0-F1
#
_entry.id   AF-D6U6K0-F1
#
_cell.length_a   1.000
_cell.length_b   1.000
_cell.length_c   1.000
_cell.angle_alpha   90.00
_cell.angle_beta   90.00
_cell.angle_gamma   90.00
#
_symmetry.space_group_name_H-M   'P 1'
#
loop_
_entity.id
_entity.type
_entity.pdbx_description
1 polymer ?
#
loop_
_entity_poly.entity_id
_entity_poly.type
_entity_poly.pdbx_seq_one_letter_code
_entity_poly.pdbx_strand_id
1 'polypeptide(L)'
;MRTFLSQWQWKPGPHRAQRVRIDSGWQRRLSIFVACVLVAFVCVMATSGAAPAHAASSASSQPNFGSNVYIFNPSMPQSQIQATVDSIANQQVSNQFGTQRYALLFAPGTYGSSTAPLNFKVGYYTTVAGLGLSPSDVTINGSIDVYNQCFGSNNCIALDNFWRSLSNLTINVNTPNAGCYNGEFWAVSQAAPMRRVHINGPVTLMDYCSGPSYASGGFIADSAFDGGTVINGSQQQFMVRNSKLDGWTNGVWNQVFSGVVGAPAQCFPSQSSCGGPYTTLATSPVTREAPYLYMDSTGNYNVFVPSAQHNSVGTTWANGATPGSSLSLNKFFIAQPTDSALKINVALALGKDLILTPGVYHLDQSLLVMHPDTVVLGLGFPTLIPDNGNEAMTVSSAKGISISGVIFDAGAKTSPALLQVGIGHARSDNDASDPTALQDVFFRIGGAEQGSAKTSLVVNSDNVILDDIWAWRADHGNGVGWTSNTADTGVIVNGDNVTAYGLFVEHYQKYEVIWNGNGGTDIFFQNEMPYDPPAQSAWMEAPGVDGWAAFKVADTVTSFAGYGMGSYSFFNQGVDIYAAHAFEVPATLPASSLHDLLTIFLSTAGSGGIQHVVNDTGGSSTSANPDVPVTVVSYP
;
A
#
# COMPACT_ATOMS: atom_id res chain seq x y z
N MET A 1 -15.38 -13.10 -14.17
CA MET A 1 -16.00 -13.36 -12.85
C MET A 1 -16.96 -14.57 -12.81
N ARG A 2 -16.95 -15.51 -13.77
CA ARG A 2 -17.90 -16.66 -13.77
C ARG A 2 -17.55 -17.83 -12.84
N THR A 3 -16.38 -17.84 -12.19
CA THR A 3 -15.88 -19.07 -11.52
C THR A 3 -15.08 -18.86 -10.23
N PHE A 4 -14.91 -17.62 -9.75
CA PHE A 4 -14.01 -17.38 -8.60
C PHE A 4 -14.65 -17.71 -7.23
N LEU A 5 -15.97 -17.66 -7.06
CA LEU A 5 -16.57 -17.65 -5.71
C LEU A 5 -17.61 -18.74 -5.43
N SER A 6 -17.83 -19.71 -6.33
CA SER A 6 -18.87 -20.75 -6.13
C SER A 6 -18.39 -22.04 -5.44
N GLN A 7 -17.18 -22.09 -4.85
CA GLN A 7 -16.61 -23.35 -4.33
C GLN A 7 -16.37 -23.42 -2.82
N TRP A 8 -16.95 -22.54 -2.02
CA TRP A 8 -16.83 -22.64 -0.56
C TRP A 8 -18.17 -22.48 0.15
N GLN A 9 -19.03 -23.51 0.04
CA GLN A 9 -20.19 -23.67 0.92
C GLN A 9 -19.84 -24.61 2.07
N TRP A 10 -19.62 -24.05 3.27
CA TRP A 10 -19.50 -24.82 4.50
C TRP A 10 -20.83 -24.81 5.27
N LYS A 11 -21.37 -26.00 5.57
CA LYS A 11 -22.57 -26.17 6.39
C LYS A 11 -22.20 -26.18 7.89
N PRO A 12 -22.81 -25.36 8.75
CA PRO A 12 -22.58 -25.47 10.19
C PRO A 12 -23.43 -26.60 10.82
N GLY A 13 -22.78 -27.50 11.56
CA GLY A 13 -23.42 -28.45 12.46
C GLY A 13 -23.65 -27.83 13.86
N PRO A 14 -24.61 -28.34 14.66
CA PRO A 14 -25.11 -27.64 15.83
C PRO A 14 -24.30 -27.97 17.08
N HIS A 15 -23.76 -26.97 17.78
CA HIS A 15 -23.22 -27.15 19.13
C HIS A 15 -23.80 -26.18 20.16
N ARG A 16 -24.58 -26.82 21.05
CA ARG A 16 -24.94 -26.51 22.45
C ARG A 16 -24.34 -25.25 23.10
N ALA A 17 -25.27 -24.40 23.55
CA ALA A 17 -25.04 -23.34 24.52
C ALA A 17 -24.68 -23.89 25.92
N GLN A 18 -23.67 -23.31 26.56
CA GLN A 18 -23.50 -23.33 28.01
C GLN A 18 -23.54 -21.89 28.55
N ARG A 19 -24.50 -21.66 29.45
CA ARG A 19 -24.64 -20.43 30.23
C ARG A 19 -23.53 -20.36 31.27
N VAL A 20 -22.85 -19.22 31.38
CA VAL A 20 -22.10 -18.84 32.58
C VAL A 20 -22.62 -17.50 33.07
N ARG A 21 -22.83 -17.43 34.39
CA ARG A 21 -23.46 -16.34 35.14
C ARG A 21 -22.56 -15.11 35.16
N ILE A 22 -23.20 -13.95 35.08
CA ILE A 22 -22.64 -12.62 35.33
C ILE A 22 -22.85 -12.32 36.82
N ASP A 23 -21.78 -12.02 37.54
CA ASP A 23 -21.86 -11.33 38.83
C ASP A 23 -21.35 -9.89 38.68
N SER A 24 -22.18 -8.97 39.14
CA SER A 24 -22.02 -7.52 39.12
C SER A 24 -21.31 -7.02 40.38
N GLY A 25 -20.37 -6.09 40.22
CA GLY A 25 -19.76 -5.36 41.35
C GLY A 25 -19.22 -4.00 40.91
N TRP A 26 -20.05 -2.97 41.08
CA TRP A 26 -19.71 -1.55 40.95
C TRP A 26 -18.87 -1.09 42.17
N GLN A 27 -17.82 -0.27 41.96
CA GLN A 27 -17.72 1.08 42.57
C GLN A 27 -16.40 1.82 42.25
N ARG A 28 -16.53 3.15 42.25
CA ARG A 28 -15.65 4.24 41.81
C ARG A 28 -14.48 4.57 42.77
N ARG A 29 -13.41 5.18 42.23
CA ARG A 29 -12.74 6.48 42.60
C ARG A 29 -11.27 6.46 42.09
N LEU A 30 -10.86 7.29 41.13
CA LEU A 30 -10.41 8.70 41.16
C LEU A 30 -8.98 8.92 41.72
N SER A 31 -8.14 9.53 40.86
CA SER A 31 -7.01 10.45 41.11
C SER A 31 -5.55 9.95 41.22
N ILE A 32 -4.77 10.28 40.18
CA ILE A 32 -3.48 11.00 40.12
C ILE A 32 -2.38 10.63 41.13
N PHE A 33 -1.20 10.19 40.64
CA PHE A 33 0.10 10.68 41.11
C PHE A 33 1.20 10.54 40.04
N VAL A 34 2.02 11.59 39.95
CA VAL A 34 3.16 11.81 39.03
C VAL A 34 4.48 11.47 39.74
N ALA A 35 5.41 10.87 38.98
CA ALA A 35 6.89 10.84 39.04
C ALA A 35 7.65 10.46 40.34
N CYS A 36 8.58 9.49 40.22
CA CYS A 36 10.05 9.71 40.18
C CYS A 36 10.89 8.44 40.45
N VAL A 37 11.75 8.09 39.48
CA VAL A 37 13.19 7.69 39.55
C VAL A 37 13.65 6.60 40.54
N LEU A 38 14.33 5.56 40.01
CA LEU A 38 15.71 5.21 40.43
C LEU A 38 16.39 4.20 39.48
N VAL A 39 17.49 4.67 38.89
CA VAL A 39 18.52 3.91 38.16
C VAL A 39 19.48 3.29 39.18
N ALA A 40 19.81 2.00 39.02
CA ALA A 40 20.92 1.37 39.74
C ALA A 40 21.88 0.73 38.71
N PHE A 41 22.98 1.44 38.43
CA PHE A 41 24.15 0.94 37.71
C PHE A 41 25.13 0.39 38.75
N VAL A 42 25.56 -0.87 38.60
CA VAL A 42 26.68 -1.44 39.36
C VAL A 42 27.84 -1.68 38.40
N CYS A 43 28.91 -0.90 38.59
CA CYS A 43 30.20 -1.12 37.96
C CYS A 43 30.96 -2.22 38.71
N VAL A 44 31.42 -3.25 38.00
CA VAL A 44 32.48 -4.15 38.47
C VAL A 44 33.68 -3.96 37.55
N MET A 45 34.76 -3.39 38.10
CA MET A 45 36.08 -3.40 37.47
C MET A 45 36.77 -4.73 37.77
N ALA A 46 37.25 -5.39 36.72
CA ALA A 46 38.27 -6.43 36.81
C ALA A 46 39.34 -6.16 35.76
N THR A 47 40.55 -5.86 36.23
CA THR A 47 41.77 -5.69 35.44
C THR A 47 42.45 -7.05 35.22
N SER A 48 42.83 -7.39 33.98
CA SER A 48 44.13 -8.02 33.67
C SER A 48 44.28 -8.38 32.18
N GLY A 49 45.48 -8.12 31.64
CA GLY A 49 46.07 -8.89 30.53
C GLY A 49 46.07 -8.26 29.14
N ALA A 50 47.06 -7.42 28.83
CA ALA A 50 47.34 -6.99 27.46
C ALA A 50 48.15 -8.08 26.71
N ALA A 51 47.64 -8.48 25.54
CA ALA A 51 48.38 -9.20 24.50
C ALA A 51 48.24 -8.42 23.18
N PRO A 52 49.27 -8.37 22.31
CA PRO A 52 49.25 -7.49 21.14
C PRO A 52 48.32 -8.06 20.07
N ALA A 53 47.18 -7.40 19.87
CA ALA A 53 46.28 -7.69 18.76
C ALA A 53 46.94 -7.24 17.46
N HIS A 54 47.19 -8.20 16.56
CA HIS A 54 47.47 -7.92 15.16
C HIS A 54 46.29 -7.12 14.60
N ALA A 55 46.59 -6.01 13.93
CA ALA A 55 45.59 -5.21 13.21
C ALA A 55 44.95 -6.07 12.11
N ALA A 56 43.82 -6.68 12.43
CA ALA A 56 42.90 -7.20 11.43
C ALA A 56 42.31 -5.99 10.70
N SER A 57 42.54 -5.91 9.40
CA SER A 57 41.82 -5.01 8.50
C SER A 57 40.33 -5.08 8.82
N SER A 58 39.73 -3.95 9.18
CA SER A 58 38.29 -3.82 9.36
C SER A 58 37.61 -4.01 8.00
N ALA A 59 37.39 -5.26 7.61
CA ALA A 59 36.24 -5.58 6.78
C ALA A 59 35.03 -5.16 7.62
N SER A 60 34.40 -4.04 7.28
CA SER A 60 33.16 -3.62 7.92
C SER A 60 32.21 -4.81 7.82
N SER A 61 31.90 -5.45 8.95
CA SER A 61 30.96 -6.56 8.99
C SER A 61 29.66 -6.07 8.36
N GLN A 62 29.22 -6.73 7.29
CA GLN A 62 27.96 -6.43 6.62
C GLN A 62 26.85 -6.28 7.68
N PRO A 63 26.02 -5.21 7.61
CA PRO A 63 24.92 -5.06 8.54
C PRO A 63 24.01 -6.28 8.53
N ASN A 64 23.55 -6.70 9.71
CA ASN A 64 22.70 -7.86 9.83
C ASN A 64 21.25 -7.52 9.45
N PHE A 65 20.91 -7.72 8.17
CA PHE A 65 19.54 -7.60 7.67
C PHE A 65 18.71 -8.89 7.81
N GLY A 66 19.22 -9.90 8.51
CA GLY A 66 18.57 -11.21 8.63
C GLY A 66 18.78 -12.10 7.40
N SER A 67 18.28 -13.34 7.47
CA SER A 67 18.48 -14.37 6.43
C SER A 67 17.63 -14.19 5.18
N ASN A 68 16.61 -13.33 5.25
CA ASN A 68 15.62 -13.17 4.19
C ASN A 68 15.92 -11.99 3.26
N VAL A 69 17.07 -11.34 3.47
CA VAL A 69 17.57 -10.26 2.61
C VAL A 69 18.74 -10.80 1.79
N TYR A 70 18.54 -10.84 0.48
CA TYR A 70 19.52 -11.29 -0.49
C TYR A 70 20.13 -10.09 -1.17
N ILE A 71 21.43 -9.87 -0.96
CA ILE A 71 22.17 -8.78 -1.58
C ILE A 71 23.06 -9.33 -2.69
N PHE A 72 22.66 -9.09 -3.93
CA PHE A 72 23.41 -9.47 -5.11
C PHE A 72 24.43 -8.39 -5.46
N ASN A 73 25.64 -8.77 -5.83
CA ASN A 73 26.63 -7.83 -6.37
C ASN A 73 27.09 -8.27 -7.77
N PRO A 74 27.63 -7.36 -8.60
CA PRO A 74 27.99 -7.67 -10.00
C PRO A 74 29.09 -8.73 -10.17
N SER A 75 29.84 -9.06 -9.11
CA SER A 75 30.86 -10.12 -9.16
C SER A 75 30.28 -11.52 -8.94
N MET A 76 29.04 -11.64 -8.46
CA MET A 76 28.37 -12.93 -8.31
C MET A 76 28.09 -13.54 -9.69
N PRO A 77 28.35 -14.84 -9.89
CA PRO A 77 27.96 -15.52 -11.12
C PRO A 77 26.47 -15.35 -11.40
N GLN A 78 26.11 -14.90 -12.60
CA GLN A 78 24.72 -14.66 -12.97
C GLN A 78 23.82 -15.90 -12.76
N SER A 79 24.34 -17.11 -13.01
CA SER A 79 23.59 -18.35 -12.79
C SER A 79 23.22 -18.58 -11.32
N GLN A 80 24.02 -18.09 -10.36
CA GLN A 80 23.70 -18.15 -8.93
C GLN A 80 22.64 -17.13 -8.53
N ILE A 81 22.69 -15.93 -9.13
CA ILE A 81 21.65 -14.90 -8.96
C ILE A 81 20.33 -15.46 -9.50
N GLN A 82 20.32 -15.95 -10.75
CA GLN A 82 19.17 -16.57 -11.40
C GLN A 82 18.58 -17.70 -10.55
N ALA A 83 19.41 -18.64 -10.08
CA ALA A 83 18.93 -19.75 -9.26
C ALA A 83 18.28 -19.28 -7.94
N THR A 84 18.79 -18.21 -7.35
CA THR A 84 18.25 -17.64 -6.10
C THR A 84 16.89 -16.99 -6.35
N VAL A 85 16.80 -16.10 -7.35
CA VAL A 85 15.54 -15.41 -7.68
C VAL A 85 14.47 -16.39 -8.14
N ASP A 86 14.83 -17.42 -8.92
CA ASP A 86 13.91 -18.47 -9.35
C ASP A 86 13.43 -19.31 -8.16
N SER A 87 14.32 -19.66 -7.22
CA SER A 87 13.94 -20.41 -6.02
C SER A 87 12.93 -19.64 -5.17
N ILE A 88 13.13 -18.33 -5.01
CA ILE A 88 12.22 -17.48 -4.23
C ILE A 88 10.90 -17.30 -4.97
N ALA A 89 10.94 -17.08 -6.29
CA ALA A 89 9.73 -17.00 -7.11
C ALA A 89 8.90 -18.29 -7.03
N ASN A 90 9.54 -19.47 -7.15
CA ASN A 90 8.86 -20.76 -7.03
C ASN A 90 8.17 -20.96 -5.69
N GLN A 91 8.71 -20.38 -4.63
CA GLN A 91 8.09 -20.38 -3.31
C GLN A 91 6.96 -19.36 -3.21
N GLN A 92 7.16 -18.15 -3.75
CA GLN A 92 6.30 -17.00 -3.45
C GLN A 92 5.19 -16.75 -4.46
N VAL A 93 5.26 -17.26 -5.70
CA VAL A 93 4.26 -16.93 -6.75
C VAL A 93 2.84 -17.32 -6.32
N SER A 94 2.65 -18.47 -5.66
CA SER A 94 1.34 -18.93 -5.18
C SER A 94 1.12 -18.70 -3.67
N ASN A 95 2.06 -18.04 -2.97
CA ASN A 95 2.07 -17.96 -1.51
C ASN A 95 1.32 -16.74 -0.96
N GLN A 96 0.07 -16.57 -1.37
CA GLN A 96 -0.73 -15.38 -1.04
C GLN A 96 -0.82 -15.10 0.46
N PHE A 97 -0.97 -16.14 1.28
CA PHE A 97 -1.19 -16.00 2.73
C PHE A 97 -0.08 -16.63 3.59
N GLY A 98 1.06 -16.97 3.00
CA GLY A 98 2.19 -17.48 3.75
C GLY A 98 2.87 -16.43 4.61
N THR A 99 3.70 -16.89 5.53
CA THR A 99 4.47 -16.03 6.45
C THR A 99 5.84 -15.65 5.90
N GLN A 100 6.26 -16.24 4.79
CA GLN A 100 7.57 -15.97 4.20
C GLN A 100 7.58 -14.61 3.50
N ARG A 101 8.71 -13.91 3.65
CA ARG A 101 8.96 -12.52 3.27
C ARG A 101 10.37 -12.43 2.72
N TYR A 102 10.59 -11.68 1.64
CA TYR A 102 11.91 -11.60 1.00
C TYR A 102 12.22 -10.19 0.49
N ALA A 103 13.49 -9.78 0.61
CA ALA A 103 14.02 -8.62 -0.10
C ALA A 103 15.19 -9.05 -1.01
N LEU A 104 15.06 -8.75 -2.30
CA LEU A 104 16.03 -9.01 -3.35
C LEU A 104 16.67 -7.68 -3.73
N LEU A 105 17.88 -7.46 -3.22
CA LEU A 105 18.58 -6.17 -3.31
C LEU A 105 19.78 -6.28 -4.23
N PHE A 106 19.88 -5.38 -5.20
CA PHE A 106 20.96 -5.38 -6.20
C PHE A 106 21.91 -4.22 -5.91
N ALA A 107 23.16 -4.52 -5.55
CA ALA A 107 24.21 -3.50 -5.40
C ALA A 107 24.46 -2.74 -6.73
N PRO A 108 25.02 -1.52 -6.69
CA PRO A 108 25.37 -0.79 -7.90
C PRO A 108 26.18 -1.62 -8.91
N GLY A 109 25.75 -1.60 -10.16
CA GLY A 109 26.37 -2.28 -11.30
C GLY A 109 25.36 -2.84 -12.29
N THR A 110 25.83 -3.76 -13.14
CA THR A 110 25.04 -4.33 -14.23
C THR A 110 24.87 -5.83 -14.07
N TYR A 111 23.64 -6.31 -14.27
CA TYR A 111 23.24 -7.71 -14.14
C TYR A 111 22.60 -8.18 -15.45
N GLY A 112 22.92 -9.40 -15.88
CA GLY A 112 22.49 -9.89 -17.18
C GLY A 112 23.24 -9.22 -18.34
N SER A 113 23.08 -9.80 -19.53
CA SER A 113 23.65 -9.33 -20.80
C SER A 113 22.69 -9.59 -21.96
N SER A 114 23.01 -9.09 -23.15
CA SER A 114 22.20 -9.37 -24.34
C SER A 114 22.09 -10.87 -24.66
N THR A 115 23.17 -11.63 -24.43
CA THR A 115 23.25 -13.08 -24.74
C THR A 115 22.86 -13.99 -23.58
N ALA A 116 22.88 -13.47 -22.36
CA ALA A 116 22.43 -14.16 -21.15
C ALA A 116 21.70 -13.12 -20.29
N PRO A 117 20.42 -12.82 -20.57
CA PRO A 117 19.66 -11.89 -19.75
C PRO A 117 19.32 -12.46 -18.37
N LEU A 118 19.02 -11.58 -17.41
CA LEU A 118 18.49 -11.95 -16.11
C LEU A 118 16.97 -11.70 -16.13
N ASN A 119 16.20 -12.76 -16.37
CA ASN A 119 14.74 -12.72 -16.43
C ASN A 119 14.18 -13.55 -15.29
N PHE A 120 13.36 -12.98 -14.44
CA PHE A 120 12.81 -13.70 -13.29
C PHE A 120 11.45 -13.15 -12.86
N LYS A 121 10.71 -13.97 -12.10
CA LYS A 121 9.38 -13.60 -11.62
C LYS A 121 9.42 -13.05 -10.20
N VAL A 122 8.45 -12.20 -9.86
CA VAL A 122 8.23 -11.70 -8.50
C VAL A 122 6.93 -12.26 -7.95
N GLY A 123 7.02 -13.00 -6.85
CA GLY A 123 5.87 -13.55 -6.12
C GLY A 123 5.38 -12.64 -5.00
N TYR A 124 4.44 -13.14 -4.20
CA TYR A 124 3.95 -12.45 -3.01
C TYR A 124 5.07 -12.10 -2.02
N TYR A 125 4.86 -11.06 -1.25
CA TYR A 125 5.73 -10.52 -0.21
C TYR A 125 7.22 -10.44 -0.58
N THR A 126 7.49 -10.01 -1.80
CA THR A 126 8.84 -9.90 -2.33
C THR A 126 9.09 -8.47 -2.77
N THR A 127 10.07 -7.84 -2.14
CA THR A 127 10.62 -6.55 -2.61
C THR A 127 11.79 -6.82 -3.54
N VAL A 128 11.82 -6.18 -4.69
CA VAL A 128 12.97 -6.11 -5.59
C VAL A 128 13.44 -4.67 -5.66
N ALA A 129 14.70 -4.41 -5.33
CA ALA A 129 15.23 -3.05 -5.33
C ALA A 129 16.70 -2.95 -5.73
N GLY A 130 17.06 -1.86 -6.40
CA GLY A 130 18.46 -1.45 -6.54
C GLY A 130 18.95 -0.68 -5.30
N LEU A 131 20.22 -0.88 -4.93
CA LEU A 131 20.92 -0.17 -3.86
C LEU A 131 21.74 1.01 -4.40
N GLY A 132 21.31 1.59 -5.53
CA GLY A 132 21.86 2.81 -6.08
C GLY A 132 21.40 4.05 -5.32
N LEU A 133 22.15 5.15 -5.40
CA LEU A 133 21.59 6.45 -5.03
C LEU A 133 20.62 6.95 -6.12
N SER A 134 20.89 6.54 -7.36
CA SER A 134 20.06 6.76 -8.55
C SER A 134 19.61 5.43 -9.16
N PRO A 135 18.44 5.36 -9.83
CA PRO A 135 18.03 4.18 -10.60
C PRO A 135 19.02 3.77 -11.68
N SER A 136 19.83 4.71 -12.18
CA SER A 136 20.88 4.46 -13.18
C SER A 136 22.06 3.65 -12.63
N ASP A 137 22.23 3.58 -11.31
CA ASP A 137 23.39 2.91 -10.71
C ASP A 137 23.24 1.39 -10.73
N VAL A 138 22.01 0.87 -10.92
CA VAL A 138 21.70 -0.56 -10.99
C VAL A 138 20.99 -0.83 -12.30
N THR A 139 21.60 -1.63 -13.18
CA THR A 139 21.01 -2.00 -14.48
C THR A 139 20.76 -3.50 -14.55
N ILE A 140 19.53 -3.88 -14.88
CA ILE A 140 19.14 -5.25 -15.22
C ILE A 140 18.95 -5.32 -16.73
N ASN A 141 19.75 -6.13 -17.42
CA ASN A 141 19.50 -6.49 -18.82
C ASN A 141 18.65 -7.77 -18.82
N GLY A 142 17.35 -7.62 -18.95
CA GLY A 142 16.38 -8.70 -18.79
C GLY A 142 14.97 -8.20 -18.47
N SER A 143 14.23 -8.90 -17.61
CA SER A 143 12.87 -8.57 -17.16
C SER A 143 12.63 -9.00 -15.70
N ILE A 144 11.70 -8.33 -15.02
CA ILE A 144 11.31 -8.59 -13.63
C ILE A 144 9.78 -8.76 -13.57
N ASP A 145 9.34 -9.96 -13.89
CA ASP A 145 7.97 -10.19 -14.32
C ASP A 145 6.99 -10.54 -13.19
N VAL A 146 5.75 -10.07 -13.36
CA VAL A 146 4.55 -10.57 -12.68
C VAL A 146 3.55 -10.98 -13.75
N TYR A 147 3.12 -12.25 -13.70
CA TYR A 147 2.15 -12.85 -14.62
C TYR A 147 0.87 -13.24 -13.88
N ASN A 148 -0.19 -13.60 -14.62
CA ASN A 148 -1.46 -14.05 -14.05
C ASN A 148 -1.30 -15.29 -13.15
N GLN A 149 -2.19 -15.39 -12.15
CA GLN A 149 -2.47 -16.61 -11.42
C GLN A 149 -3.56 -17.40 -12.16
N CYS A 150 -3.35 -18.71 -12.34
CA CYS A 150 -4.29 -19.58 -13.05
C CYS A 150 -5.01 -20.54 -12.09
N PHE A 151 -6.31 -20.32 -11.90
CA PHE A 151 -7.19 -21.15 -11.05
C PHE A 151 -7.98 -22.20 -11.85
N GLY A 152 -7.51 -22.51 -13.06
CA GLY A 152 -8.14 -23.40 -14.03
C GLY A 152 -7.76 -23.00 -15.45
N SER A 153 -8.12 -23.83 -16.45
CA SER A 153 -7.68 -23.66 -17.84
C SER A 153 -8.18 -22.38 -18.52
N ASN A 154 -9.27 -21.79 -18.03
CA ASN A 154 -9.90 -20.58 -18.59
C ASN A 154 -10.02 -19.44 -17.56
N ASN A 155 -9.25 -19.50 -16.47
CA ASN A 155 -9.29 -18.49 -15.41
C ASN A 155 -7.88 -18.15 -14.97
N CYS A 156 -7.15 -17.44 -15.84
CA CYS A 156 -5.89 -16.81 -15.54
C CYS A 156 -6.10 -15.30 -15.42
N ILE A 157 -5.87 -14.77 -14.23
CA ILE A 157 -6.14 -13.38 -13.84
C ILE A 157 -5.03 -12.85 -12.93
N ALA A 158 -4.85 -11.53 -12.92
CA ALA A 158 -3.95 -10.82 -12.02
C ALA A 158 -4.69 -10.19 -10.84
N LEU A 159 -6.01 -10.42 -10.69
CA LEU A 159 -6.84 -9.81 -9.64
C LEU A 159 -6.27 -10.00 -8.23
N ASP A 160 -5.55 -11.10 -7.97
CA ASP A 160 -4.96 -11.39 -6.67
C ASP A 160 -3.45 -11.09 -6.57
N ASN A 161 -2.81 -10.50 -7.59
CA ASN A 161 -1.36 -10.28 -7.58
C ASN A 161 -0.94 -9.10 -6.68
N PHE A 162 -1.02 -9.31 -5.36
CA PHE A 162 -0.77 -8.33 -4.32
C PHE A 162 0.66 -8.38 -3.76
N TRP A 163 0.96 -7.43 -2.88
CA TRP A 163 2.07 -7.41 -1.92
C TRP A 163 3.44 -7.72 -2.53
N ARG A 164 3.87 -6.93 -3.52
CA ARG A 164 5.21 -7.03 -4.11
C ARG A 164 5.70 -5.67 -4.55
N SER A 165 6.99 -5.45 -4.72
CA SER A 165 7.45 -4.14 -5.14
C SER A 165 8.68 -4.20 -6.03
N LEU A 166 8.80 -3.20 -6.90
CA LEU A 166 9.95 -2.99 -7.77
C LEU A 166 10.44 -1.56 -7.61
N SER A 167 11.73 -1.37 -7.28
CA SER A 167 12.24 -0.02 -7.10
C SER A 167 13.71 0.25 -7.42
N ASN A 168 13.99 1.52 -7.69
CA ASN A 168 15.34 2.12 -7.70
C ASN A 168 16.36 1.39 -8.60
N LEU A 169 15.95 1.03 -9.82
CA LEU A 169 16.80 0.36 -10.80
C LEU A 169 16.38 0.69 -12.23
N THR A 170 17.27 0.38 -13.17
CA THR A 170 17.03 0.45 -14.61
C THR A 170 16.82 -0.96 -15.16
N ILE A 171 15.78 -1.17 -15.97
CA ILE A 171 15.55 -2.39 -16.76
C ILE A 171 15.77 -2.07 -18.22
N ASN A 172 16.77 -2.70 -18.83
CA ASN A 172 16.90 -2.78 -20.28
C ASN A 172 16.23 -4.07 -20.73
N VAL A 173 15.00 -3.94 -21.25
CA VAL A 173 14.13 -5.07 -21.55
C VAL A 173 14.79 -6.00 -22.57
N ASN A 174 15.08 -7.24 -22.17
CA ASN A 174 15.69 -8.24 -23.04
C ASN A 174 15.17 -9.66 -22.74
N THR A 175 14.16 -10.08 -23.49
CA THR A 175 13.44 -11.35 -23.32
C THR A 175 13.53 -12.24 -24.57
N PRO A 176 14.74 -12.66 -24.99
CA PRO A 176 14.92 -13.42 -26.22
C PRO A 176 14.19 -14.75 -26.14
N ASN A 177 13.47 -15.10 -27.20
CA ASN A 177 12.68 -16.33 -27.33
C ASN A 177 11.52 -16.48 -26.32
N ALA A 178 11.04 -15.39 -25.69
CA ALA A 178 9.95 -15.44 -24.71
C ALA A 178 8.53 -15.60 -25.34
N GLY A 179 8.43 -15.65 -26.67
CA GLY A 179 7.14 -15.82 -27.36
C GLY A 179 6.21 -14.64 -27.09
N CYS A 180 5.02 -14.90 -26.56
CA CYS A 180 4.06 -13.84 -26.22
C CYS A 180 4.52 -12.99 -25.02
N TYR A 181 5.36 -13.55 -24.14
CA TYR A 181 5.91 -12.87 -22.95
C TYR A 181 7.14 -12.01 -23.31
N ASN A 182 7.13 -11.38 -24.48
CA ASN A 182 8.23 -10.55 -24.95
C ASN A 182 8.06 -9.11 -24.48
N GLY A 183 8.61 -8.78 -23.32
CA GLY A 183 8.54 -7.48 -22.68
C GLY A 183 8.74 -7.58 -21.18
N GLU A 184 8.64 -6.44 -20.50
CA GLU A 184 8.44 -6.39 -19.04
C GLU A 184 6.95 -6.53 -18.72
N PHE A 185 6.57 -7.55 -17.95
CA PHE A 185 5.19 -7.71 -17.48
C PHE A 185 5.08 -7.34 -16.02
N TRP A 186 4.26 -6.34 -15.71
CA TRP A 186 3.89 -5.98 -14.35
C TRP A 186 2.38 -6.15 -14.16
N ALA A 187 1.88 -7.38 -14.37
CA ALA A 187 0.47 -7.72 -14.26
C ALA A 187 0.05 -7.86 -12.78
N VAL A 188 -0.20 -6.72 -12.13
CA VAL A 188 -0.46 -6.62 -10.68
C VAL A 188 -1.86 -6.10 -10.36
N SER A 189 -2.24 -6.23 -9.09
CA SER A 189 -3.39 -5.53 -8.49
C SER A 189 -2.91 -4.54 -7.41
N GLN A 190 -3.65 -4.33 -6.32
CA GLN A 190 -3.32 -3.42 -5.23
C GLN A 190 -2.04 -3.83 -4.47
N ALA A 191 -1.45 -2.85 -3.75
CA ALA A 191 -0.23 -3.01 -2.95
C ALA A 191 0.96 -3.64 -3.72
N ALA A 192 1.12 -3.22 -4.98
CA ALA A 192 2.17 -3.68 -5.86
C ALA A 192 2.97 -2.53 -6.50
N PRO A 193 3.57 -1.62 -5.70
CA PRO A 193 4.14 -0.37 -6.19
C PRO A 193 5.37 -0.58 -7.08
N MET A 194 5.47 0.26 -8.11
CA MET A 194 6.68 0.48 -8.90
C MET A 194 7.19 1.92 -8.67
N ARG A 195 8.40 2.06 -8.13
CA ARG A 195 8.95 3.37 -7.70
C ARG A 195 10.38 3.58 -8.17
N ARG A 196 10.74 4.75 -8.70
CA ARG A 196 12.15 5.02 -9.11
C ARG A 196 12.69 3.98 -10.09
N VAL A 197 11.88 3.57 -11.06
CA VAL A 197 12.32 2.62 -12.09
C VAL A 197 12.53 3.34 -13.40
N HIS A 198 13.59 2.98 -14.13
CA HIS A 198 13.75 3.36 -15.53
C HIS A 198 13.60 2.12 -16.41
N ILE A 199 12.54 2.03 -17.19
CA ILE A 199 12.33 0.91 -18.12
C ILE A 199 12.64 1.37 -19.55
N ASN A 200 13.61 0.70 -20.16
CA ASN A 200 14.00 0.87 -21.55
C ASN A 200 13.49 -0.35 -22.36
N GLY A 201 12.33 -0.19 -23.01
CA GLY A 201 11.71 -1.21 -23.87
C GLY A 201 10.23 -1.46 -23.57
N PRO A 202 9.63 -2.49 -24.20
CA PRO A 202 8.21 -2.78 -24.06
C PRO A 202 7.81 -3.15 -22.63
N VAL A 203 6.72 -2.56 -22.13
CA VAL A 203 6.15 -2.84 -20.80
C VAL A 203 4.63 -2.99 -20.88
N THR A 204 4.09 -3.94 -20.11
CA THR A 204 2.65 -4.17 -19.97
C THR A 204 2.22 -4.30 -18.52
N LEU A 205 1.10 -3.69 -18.19
CA LEU A 205 0.45 -3.78 -16.88
C LEU A 205 -0.62 -4.87 -16.83
N MET A 206 -0.82 -5.59 -17.93
CA MET A 206 -1.63 -6.81 -18.00
C MET A 206 -0.79 -7.99 -18.46
N ASP A 207 -1.19 -9.20 -18.05
CA ASP A 207 -0.74 -10.42 -18.70
C ASP A 207 -1.80 -10.86 -19.74
N TYR A 208 -1.59 -10.42 -20.98
CA TYR A 208 -2.43 -10.77 -22.13
C TYR A 208 -2.14 -12.17 -22.71
N CYS A 209 -1.11 -12.87 -22.22
CA CYS A 209 -0.75 -14.19 -22.73
C CYS A 209 -1.69 -15.29 -22.25
N SER A 210 -2.47 -15.03 -21.20
CA SER A 210 -3.41 -15.98 -20.61
C SER A 210 -4.74 -15.29 -20.27
N GLY A 211 -5.87 -15.94 -20.57
CA GLY A 211 -7.21 -15.33 -20.45
C GLY A 211 -7.96 -15.72 -19.16
N PRO A 212 -8.90 -14.87 -18.68
CA PRO A 212 -9.40 -13.64 -19.30
C PRO A 212 -8.56 -12.38 -19.01
N SER A 213 -7.40 -12.50 -18.35
CA SER A 213 -6.44 -11.41 -18.14
C SER A 213 -6.94 -10.25 -17.27
N TYR A 214 -7.97 -10.41 -16.43
CA TYR A 214 -8.43 -9.32 -15.56
C TYR A 214 -7.34 -8.88 -14.58
N ALA A 215 -7.19 -7.57 -14.36
CA ALA A 215 -6.21 -6.95 -13.47
C ALA A 215 -6.81 -5.70 -12.81
N SER A 216 -6.47 -5.44 -11.54
CA SER A 216 -7.04 -4.36 -10.70
C SER A 216 -5.95 -3.57 -9.98
N GLY A 217 -4.93 -3.15 -10.74
CA GLY A 217 -3.85 -2.30 -10.26
C GLY A 217 -4.32 -0.88 -10.00
N GLY A 218 -3.43 0.05 -9.68
CA GLY A 218 -2.03 -0.13 -9.33
C GLY A 218 -1.36 1.22 -9.17
N PHE A 219 -0.07 1.22 -8.81
CA PHE A 219 0.63 2.43 -8.43
C PHE A 219 2.03 2.51 -9.05
N ILE A 220 2.29 3.60 -9.79
CA ILE A 220 3.62 3.95 -10.33
C ILE A 220 3.98 5.37 -9.85
N ALA A 221 5.18 5.52 -9.29
CA ALA A 221 5.72 6.83 -8.94
C ALA A 221 7.19 7.00 -9.32
N ASP A 222 7.59 8.25 -9.57
CA ASP A 222 8.99 8.64 -9.76
C ASP A 222 9.74 7.81 -10.82
N SER A 223 9.04 7.37 -11.87
CA SER A 223 9.56 6.38 -12.83
C SER A 223 9.59 6.92 -14.25
N ALA A 224 10.46 6.36 -15.09
CA ALA A 224 10.60 6.74 -16.48
C ALA A 224 10.46 5.52 -17.39
N PHE A 225 9.74 5.69 -18.49
CA PHE A 225 9.50 4.66 -19.49
C PHE A 225 9.91 5.21 -20.86
N ASP A 226 10.84 4.50 -21.51
CA ASP A 226 11.42 4.89 -22.80
C ASP A 226 11.48 3.67 -23.74
N GLY A 227 11.23 3.89 -25.02
CA GLY A 227 11.39 2.84 -26.03
C GLY A 227 10.28 1.78 -26.01
N GLY A 228 9.11 2.12 -25.45
CA GLY A 228 7.95 1.24 -25.41
C GLY A 228 6.77 1.89 -24.69
N THR A 229 5.72 2.23 -25.44
CA THR A 229 4.44 2.72 -24.90
C THR A 229 3.92 1.75 -23.84
N VAL A 230 3.58 2.29 -22.66
CA VAL A 230 3.04 1.47 -21.56
C VAL A 230 1.69 0.90 -21.94
N ILE A 231 1.59 -0.42 -21.94
CA ILE A 231 0.34 -1.13 -22.21
C ILE A 231 -0.47 -1.23 -20.92
N ASN A 232 -1.51 -0.41 -20.78
CA ASN A 232 -2.49 -0.57 -19.69
C ASN A 232 -3.26 -1.88 -19.83
N GLY A 233 -3.75 -2.14 -21.05
CA GLY A 233 -4.44 -3.37 -21.36
C GLY A 233 -5.79 -3.48 -20.63
N SER A 234 -5.99 -4.59 -19.92
CA SER A 234 -7.20 -4.90 -19.15
C SER A 234 -7.23 -4.31 -17.74
N GLN A 235 -6.19 -3.56 -17.33
CA GLN A 235 -6.16 -2.91 -16.03
C GLN A 235 -7.36 -1.99 -15.86
N GLN A 236 -8.16 -2.28 -14.85
CA GLN A 236 -9.40 -1.57 -14.53
C GLN A 236 -9.14 -0.09 -14.23
N GLN A 237 -8.18 0.16 -13.35
CA GLN A 237 -7.75 1.49 -12.91
C GLN A 237 -6.23 1.49 -12.71
N PHE A 238 -5.62 2.68 -12.63
CA PHE A 238 -4.21 2.83 -12.26
C PHE A 238 -3.90 4.28 -11.86
N MET A 239 -2.97 4.45 -10.91
CA MET A 239 -2.41 5.74 -10.51
C MET A 239 -0.95 5.85 -10.98
N VAL A 240 -0.63 6.91 -11.71
CA VAL A 240 0.74 7.26 -12.10
C VAL A 240 1.05 8.68 -11.66
N ARG A 241 2.10 8.88 -10.86
CA ARG A 241 2.55 10.23 -10.49
C ARG A 241 4.02 10.48 -10.73
N ASN A 242 4.38 11.74 -10.93
CA ASN A 242 5.77 12.21 -10.97
C ASN A 242 6.67 11.36 -11.87
N SER A 243 6.14 10.99 -13.03
CA SER A 243 6.78 10.03 -13.92
C SER A 243 6.95 10.61 -15.31
N LYS A 244 7.68 9.90 -16.15
CA LYS A 244 7.83 10.20 -17.58
C LYS A 244 7.34 9.01 -18.37
N LEU A 245 6.41 9.24 -19.28
CA LEU A 245 5.88 8.27 -20.21
C LEU A 245 6.23 8.69 -21.65
N ASP A 246 6.62 7.73 -22.49
CA ASP A 246 6.67 7.92 -23.94
C ASP A 246 5.30 7.64 -24.61
N GLY A 247 4.37 7.02 -23.87
CA GLY A 247 2.95 6.93 -24.19
C GLY A 247 2.19 5.98 -23.26
N TRP A 248 0.87 5.95 -23.42
CA TRP A 248 -0.05 5.08 -22.67
C TRP A 248 -1.15 4.55 -23.62
N THR A 249 -1.39 3.23 -23.63
CA THR A 249 -2.23 2.64 -24.70
C THR A 249 -3.72 2.94 -24.61
N ASN A 250 -4.32 2.78 -23.43
CA ASN A 250 -5.78 2.83 -23.26
C ASN A 250 -6.18 3.06 -21.81
N GLY A 251 -7.45 3.34 -21.55
CA GLY A 251 -8.04 3.30 -20.21
C GLY A 251 -9.30 2.44 -20.18
N VAL A 252 -9.53 1.77 -19.05
CA VAL A 252 -10.70 0.92 -18.83
C VAL A 252 -11.76 1.68 -18.03
N TRP A 253 -11.54 1.93 -16.73
CA TRP A 253 -12.49 2.66 -15.88
C TRP A 253 -11.93 3.95 -15.30
N ASN A 254 -10.74 3.92 -14.67
CA ASN A 254 -10.20 5.08 -13.95
C ASN A 254 -8.66 5.16 -14.03
N GLN A 255 -8.13 5.81 -15.05
CA GLN A 255 -6.68 5.97 -15.22
C GLN A 255 -6.26 7.40 -14.86
N VAL A 256 -5.48 7.55 -13.79
CA VAL A 256 -5.18 8.84 -13.16
C VAL A 256 -3.69 9.16 -13.26
N PHE A 257 -3.39 10.37 -13.72
CA PHE A 257 -2.03 10.89 -13.90
C PHE A 257 -1.85 12.20 -13.14
N SER A 258 -0.79 12.32 -12.34
CA SER A 258 -0.49 13.55 -11.61
C SER A 258 0.98 13.94 -11.74
N GLY A 259 1.27 15.11 -12.33
CA GLY A 259 2.65 15.55 -12.53
C GLY A 259 3.45 14.62 -13.45
N VAL A 260 2.79 13.99 -14.42
CA VAL A 260 3.41 13.03 -15.35
C VAL A 260 3.75 13.70 -16.67
N VAL A 261 5.03 13.67 -17.04
CA VAL A 261 5.50 14.12 -18.36
C VAL A 261 5.08 13.09 -19.40
N GLY A 262 4.35 13.52 -20.44
CA GLY A 262 3.90 12.63 -21.51
C GLY A 262 2.62 11.84 -21.19
N ALA A 263 1.93 12.16 -20.08
CA ALA A 263 0.59 11.61 -19.83
C ALA A 263 -0.40 11.99 -20.94
N PRO A 264 -1.42 11.14 -21.20
CA PRO A 264 -2.52 11.51 -22.08
C PRO A 264 -3.24 12.76 -21.53
N ALA A 265 -3.86 13.55 -22.40
CA ALA A 265 -4.67 14.68 -21.95
C ALA A 265 -5.93 14.21 -21.20
N GLN A 266 -6.43 15.04 -20.28
CA GLN A 266 -7.71 14.86 -19.59
C GLN A 266 -8.80 14.42 -20.57
N CYS A 267 -9.47 13.31 -20.27
CA CYS A 267 -10.58 12.80 -21.06
C CYS A 267 -11.51 11.95 -20.20
N PHE A 268 -12.48 12.56 -19.53
CA PHE A 268 -13.45 11.84 -18.71
C PHE A 268 -14.87 12.40 -18.89
N PRO A 269 -15.90 11.55 -19.06
CA PRO A 269 -15.80 10.11 -19.33
C PRO A 269 -15.07 9.87 -20.67
N SER A 270 -14.72 8.60 -20.93
CA SER A 270 -14.06 8.23 -22.19
C SER A 270 -14.85 8.72 -23.41
N GLN A 271 -14.14 9.28 -24.39
CA GLN A 271 -14.67 9.70 -25.68
C GLN A 271 -13.98 8.92 -26.80
N SER A 272 -14.65 8.72 -27.94
CA SER A 272 -14.04 8.02 -29.08
C SER A 272 -12.78 8.69 -29.64
N SER A 273 -12.59 9.98 -29.35
CA SER A 273 -11.40 10.75 -29.70
C SER A 273 -10.19 10.53 -28.79
N CYS A 274 -10.36 9.83 -27.66
CA CYS A 274 -9.29 9.54 -26.70
C CYS A 274 -9.24 8.05 -26.34
N GLY A 275 -8.10 7.57 -25.87
CA GLY A 275 -7.84 6.14 -25.62
C GLY A 275 -8.54 5.54 -24.39
N GLY A 276 -9.25 6.32 -23.59
CA GLY A 276 -9.91 5.85 -22.38
C GLY A 276 -10.31 6.99 -21.45
N PRO A 277 -11.01 6.67 -20.34
CA PRO A 277 -11.23 7.63 -19.28
C PRO A 277 -9.88 7.97 -18.62
N TYR A 278 -9.49 9.24 -18.69
CA TYR A 278 -8.25 9.78 -18.13
C TYR A 278 -8.53 10.99 -17.26
N THR A 279 -8.09 10.92 -16.01
CA THR A 279 -7.96 12.08 -15.12
C THR A 279 -6.50 12.52 -15.12
N THR A 280 -6.21 13.76 -15.51
CA THR A 280 -4.83 14.22 -15.71
C THR A 280 -4.60 15.59 -15.10
N LEU A 281 -3.76 15.61 -14.06
CA LEU A 281 -3.30 16.81 -13.39
C LEU A 281 -1.89 17.15 -13.87
N ALA A 282 -1.67 18.42 -14.21
CA ALA A 282 -0.40 18.90 -14.73
C ALA A 282 0.75 18.78 -13.72
N THR A 283 0.45 18.86 -12.43
CA THR A 283 1.42 18.84 -11.33
C THR A 283 0.86 18.04 -10.15
N SER A 284 1.72 17.38 -9.38
CA SER A 284 1.36 16.85 -8.07
C SER A 284 1.50 17.94 -7.00
N PRO A 285 0.42 18.33 -6.28
CA PRO A 285 0.43 19.50 -5.39
C PRO A 285 1.51 19.45 -4.30
N VAL A 286 1.65 18.31 -3.63
CA VAL A 286 2.70 18.03 -2.65
C VAL A 286 3.09 16.57 -2.75
N THR A 287 4.38 16.27 -2.79
CA THR A 287 4.89 14.88 -2.80
C THR A 287 6.11 14.76 -1.92
N ARG A 288 6.35 13.54 -1.44
CA ARG A 288 7.62 13.13 -0.83
C ARG A 288 7.87 11.71 -1.31
N GLU A 289 9.00 11.45 -1.95
CA GLU A 289 9.32 10.11 -2.42
C GLU A 289 9.71 9.19 -1.26
N ALA A 290 9.44 7.89 -1.40
CA ALA A 290 9.69 6.89 -0.36
C ALA A 290 11.18 6.85 0.03
N PRO A 291 11.52 6.73 1.32
CA PRO A 291 12.91 6.52 1.74
C PRO A 291 13.39 5.16 1.22
N TYR A 292 14.67 5.07 0.86
CA TYR A 292 15.23 3.83 0.31
C TYR A 292 16.64 3.55 0.82
N LEU A 293 16.94 2.27 1.00
CA LEU A 293 18.27 1.78 1.32
C LEU A 293 19.15 1.87 0.08
N TYR A 294 20.37 2.39 0.23
CA TYR A 294 21.36 2.41 -0.82
C TYR A 294 22.78 2.14 -0.29
N MET A 295 23.68 1.80 -1.20
CA MET A 295 25.10 1.59 -0.94
C MET A 295 25.89 2.75 -1.55
N ASP A 296 26.72 3.42 -0.75
CA ASP A 296 27.59 4.47 -1.25
C ASP A 296 28.83 3.92 -1.99
N SER A 297 29.59 4.81 -2.63
CA SER A 297 30.80 4.45 -3.39
C SER A 297 31.90 3.76 -2.57
N THR A 298 31.83 3.82 -1.24
CA THR A 298 32.77 3.16 -0.32
C THR A 298 32.24 1.82 0.21
N GLY A 299 31.03 1.41 -0.20
CA GLY A 299 30.39 0.17 0.22
C GLY A 299 29.59 0.28 1.51
N ASN A 300 29.41 1.48 2.08
CA ASN A 300 28.60 1.65 3.28
C ASN A 300 27.12 1.76 2.91
N TYR A 301 26.27 1.18 3.76
CA TYR A 301 24.83 1.27 3.65
C TYR A 301 24.31 2.55 4.31
N ASN A 302 23.38 3.20 3.64
CA ASN A 302 22.71 4.42 4.08
C ASN A 302 21.23 4.36 3.68
N VAL A 303 20.39 5.14 4.33
CA VAL A 303 19.00 5.35 3.91
C VAL A 303 18.90 6.77 3.36
N PHE A 304 18.51 6.90 2.09
CA PHE A 304 18.21 8.19 1.51
C PHE A 304 16.76 8.58 1.85
N VAL A 305 16.56 9.80 2.32
CA VAL A 305 15.26 10.36 2.69
C VAL A 305 14.98 11.56 1.78
N PRO A 306 14.14 11.37 0.74
CA PRO A 306 13.75 12.46 -0.15
C PRO A 306 13.05 13.60 0.58
N SER A 307 13.33 14.84 0.17
CA SER A 307 12.66 16.04 0.66
C SER A 307 11.28 16.19 0.04
N ALA A 308 10.34 16.78 0.79
CA ALA A 308 9.06 17.18 0.24
C ALA A 308 9.23 18.15 -0.94
N GLN A 309 8.38 18.00 -1.95
CA GLN A 309 8.31 18.81 -3.15
C GLN A 309 6.89 19.34 -3.31
N HIS A 310 6.74 20.49 -3.95
CA HIS A 310 5.44 21.09 -4.26
C HIS A 310 5.30 21.31 -5.75
N ASN A 311 4.08 21.13 -6.26
CA ASN A 311 3.76 21.27 -7.68
C ASN A 311 4.75 20.49 -8.57
N SER A 312 5.10 19.28 -8.14
CA SER A 312 6.17 18.49 -8.72
C SER A 312 5.73 17.84 -10.04
N VAL A 313 6.68 17.71 -10.97
CA VAL A 313 6.45 17.16 -12.32
C VAL A 313 7.65 16.31 -12.73
N GLY A 314 7.37 15.15 -13.32
CA GLY A 314 8.39 14.21 -13.77
C GLY A 314 9.17 13.61 -12.60
N THR A 315 10.22 12.88 -12.94
CA THR A 315 11.04 12.16 -11.95
C THR A 315 11.96 13.11 -11.19
N THR A 316 12.24 12.76 -9.95
CA THR A 316 13.11 13.50 -9.04
C THR A 316 14.60 13.27 -9.30
N TRP A 317 14.96 12.32 -10.16
CA TRP A 317 16.34 11.89 -10.41
C TRP A 317 16.85 12.16 -11.83
N ALA A 318 15.98 12.54 -12.78
CA ALA A 318 16.40 12.78 -14.17
C ALA A 318 17.26 14.05 -14.34
N ASN A 319 17.04 15.07 -13.51
CA ASN A 319 17.69 16.39 -13.65
C ASN A 319 18.80 16.64 -12.60
N GLY A 320 19.37 15.57 -12.06
CA GLY A 320 20.43 15.63 -11.05
C GLY A 320 20.12 14.77 -9.83
N ALA A 321 20.84 15.03 -8.74
CA ALA A 321 20.58 14.34 -7.48
C ALA A 321 19.17 14.65 -6.97
N THR A 322 18.45 13.61 -6.57
CA THR A 322 17.16 13.80 -5.89
C THR A 322 17.35 14.67 -4.64
N PRO A 323 16.51 15.70 -4.44
CA PRO A 323 16.55 16.49 -3.22
C PRO A 323 16.25 15.61 -2.00
N GLY A 324 17.10 15.67 -0.98
CA GLY A 324 16.96 14.85 0.22
C GLY A 324 18.24 14.78 1.03
N SER A 325 18.25 13.87 1.99
CA SER A 325 19.40 13.65 2.88
C SER A 325 19.71 12.17 3.03
N SER A 326 21.00 11.85 3.23
CA SER A 326 21.44 10.49 3.52
C SER A 326 21.66 10.31 5.01
N LEU A 327 21.02 9.29 5.57
CA LEU A 327 21.17 8.87 6.96
C LEU A 327 22.05 7.63 7.02
N SER A 328 23.10 7.69 7.83
CA SER A 328 23.95 6.52 8.08
C SER A 328 23.16 5.41 8.76
N LEU A 329 23.43 4.16 8.39
CA LEU A 329 22.79 3.00 9.03
C LEU A 329 23.03 2.94 10.55
N ASN A 330 24.07 3.61 11.07
CA ASN A 330 24.29 3.74 12.51
C ASN A 330 23.17 4.50 13.24
N LYS A 331 22.34 5.28 12.52
CA LYS A 331 21.14 5.94 13.07
C LYS A 331 19.97 4.96 13.24
N PHE A 332 20.03 3.79 12.61
CA PHE A 332 18.92 2.83 12.59
C PHE A 332 19.10 1.71 13.61
N PHE A 333 17.98 1.27 14.16
CA PHE A 333 17.83 -0.05 14.73
C PHE A 333 17.29 -0.99 13.65
N ILE A 334 18.04 -2.04 13.33
CA ILE A 334 17.63 -3.06 12.35
C ILE A 334 16.92 -4.17 13.12
N ALA A 335 15.60 -4.04 13.24
CA ALA A 335 14.77 -4.98 13.96
C ALA A 335 14.63 -6.29 13.19
N GLN A 336 14.64 -7.40 13.93
CA GLN A 336 14.30 -8.72 13.43
C GLN A 336 12.90 -9.13 13.93
N PRO A 337 12.21 -10.05 13.25
CA PRO A 337 10.90 -10.56 13.72
C PRO A 337 10.91 -11.15 15.13
N THR A 338 12.08 -11.53 15.64
CA THR A 338 12.28 -12.07 17.00
C THR A 338 12.53 -11.01 18.06
N ASP A 339 12.72 -9.75 17.68
CA ASP A 339 12.85 -8.64 18.63
C ASP A 339 11.48 -8.31 19.24
N SER A 340 11.44 -8.13 20.56
CA SER A 340 10.22 -7.72 21.24
C SER A 340 9.85 -6.28 20.92
N ALA A 341 8.55 -5.96 20.96
CA ALA A 341 8.06 -4.59 20.82
C ALA A 341 8.71 -3.64 21.84
N LEU A 342 8.96 -4.11 23.08
CA LEU A 342 9.72 -3.35 24.09
C LEU A 342 11.13 -2.97 23.59
N LYS A 343 11.87 -3.90 22.98
CA LYS A 343 13.22 -3.64 22.48
C LYS A 343 13.20 -2.62 21.36
N ILE A 344 12.25 -2.74 20.44
CA ILE A 344 12.05 -1.78 19.34
C ILE A 344 11.71 -0.40 19.91
N ASN A 345 10.78 -0.32 20.87
CA ASN A 345 10.39 0.92 21.53
C ASN A 345 11.53 1.59 22.30
N VAL A 346 12.41 0.82 22.95
CA VAL A 346 13.61 1.38 23.59
C VAL A 346 14.52 2.04 22.56
N ALA A 347 14.71 1.43 21.39
CA ALA A 347 15.52 2.03 20.33
C ALA A 347 14.89 3.32 19.79
N LEU A 348 13.59 3.30 19.48
CA LEU A 348 12.83 4.48 19.05
C LEU A 348 12.90 5.60 20.10
N ALA A 349 12.70 5.27 21.38
CA ALA A 349 12.78 6.25 22.47
C ALA A 349 14.17 6.90 22.58
N LEU A 350 15.24 6.16 22.26
CA LEU A 350 16.62 6.66 22.21
C LEU A 350 16.95 7.45 20.91
N GLY A 351 15.95 7.72 20.06
CA GLY A 351 16.10 8.51 18.84
C GLY A 351 16.70 7.74 17.66
N LYS A 352 16.63 6.40 17.69
CA LYS A 352 16.95 5.58 16.51
C LYS A 352 15.79 5.61 15.52
N ASP A 353 16.14 5.65 14.25
CA ASP A 353 15.24 5.25 13.17
C ASP A 353 15.09 3.72 13.17
N LEU A 354 14.16 3.19 12.38
CA LEU A 354 13.82 1.77 12.36
C LEU A 354 13.91 1.19 10.95
N ILE A 355 14.62 0.07 10.82
CA ILE A 355 14.47 -0.84 9.66
C ILE A 355 13.82 -2.12 10.16
N LEU A 356 12.69 -2.48 9.56
CA LEU A 356 12.01 -3.75 9.78
C LEU A 356 12.46 -4.74 8.69
N THR A 357 13.21 -5.77 9.06
CA THR A 357 13.64 -6.82 8.11
C THR A 357 12.49 -7.76 7.76
N PRO A 358 12.58 -8.52 6.64
CA PRO A 358 11.46 -9.31 6.15
C PRO A 358 11.01 -10.38 7.15
N GLY A 359 9.76 -10.27 7.60
CA GLY A 359 9.09 -11.27 8.42
C GLY A 359 7.80 -10.77 9.07
N VAL A 360 7.23 -11.61 9.93
CA VAL A 360 5.99 -11.32 10.67
C VAL A 360 6.33 -11.05 12.14
N TYR A 361 5.94 -9.87 12.63
CA TYR A 361 6.23 -9.36 13.97
C TYR A 361 4.96 -9.40 14.80
N HIS A 362 4.96 -10.25 15.83
CA HIS A 362 3.92 -10.27 16.84
C HIS A 362 4.24 -9.26 17.94
N LEU A 363 3.30 -8.36 18.21
CA LEU A 363 3.48 -7.20 19.07
C LEU A 363 2.59 -7.32 20.31
N ASP A 364 3.21 -7.45 21.48
CA ASP A 364 2.52 -7.46 22.77
C ASP A 364 2.08 -6.06 23.24
N GLN A 365 2.62 -5.02 22.61
CA GLN A 365 2.30 -3.60 22.82
C GLN A 365 2.56 -2.80 21.53
N SER A 366 1.98 -1.62 21.42
CA SER A 366 2.16 -0.73 20.26
C SER A 366 3.62 -0.33 20.08
N LEU A 367 4.08 -0.24 18.84
CA LEU A 367 5.29 0.52 18.53
C LEU A 367 5.02 2.02 18.66
N LEU A 368 5.93 2.75 19.28
CA LEU A 368 5.78 4.17 19.62
C LEU A 368 6.79 5.02 18.85
N VAL A 369 6.35 5.66 17.78
CA VAL A 369 7.17 6.57 16.96
C VAL A 369 6.93 8.00 17.44
N MET A 370 7.88 8.57 18.19
CA MET A 370 7.65 9.81 18.94
C MET A 370 8.54 11.00 18.53
N HIS A 371 9.64 10.76 17.81
CA HIS A 371 10.60 11.81 17.48
C HIS A 371 10.34 12.36 16.07
N PRO A 372 10.47 13.68 15.86
CA PRO A 372 10.45 14.26 14.52
C PRO A 372 11.47 13.58 13.60
N ASP A 373 11.18 13.55 12.30
CA ASP A 373 12.07 13.01 11.26
C ASP A 373 12.44 11.53 11.43
N THR A 374 11.70 10.78 12.27
CA THR A 374 11.91 9.34 12.43
C THR A 374 11.56 8.62 11.14
N VAL A 375 12.46 7.78 10.66
CA VAL A 375 12.21 6.90 9.51
C VAL A 375 11.89 5.49 9.98
N VAL A 376 10.79 4.91 9.50
CA VAL A 376 10.45 3.49 9.62
C VAL A 376 10.42 2.89 8.21
N LEU A 377 11.45 2.12 7.87
CA LEU A 377 11.62 1.50 6.57
C LEU A 377 11.40 -0.01 6.66
N GLY A 378 10.42 -0.54 5.94
CA GLY A 378 10.18 -1.96 5.79
C GLY A 378 10.91 -2.55 4.58
N LEU A 379 11.52 -3.72 4.76
CA LEU A 379 12.15 -4.49 3.69
C LEU A 379 11.39 -5.80 3.48
N GLY A 380 10.88 -6.05 2.28
CA GLY A 380 10.21 -7.32 1.97
C GLY A 380 8.86 -7.49 2.67
N PHE A 381 8.06 -6.42 2.77
CA PHE A 381 6.73 -6.45 3.37
C PHE A 381 6.68 -6.99 4.82
N PRO A 382 7.49 -6.45 5.75
CA PRO A 382 7.36 -6.80 7.16
C PRO A 382 5.93 -6.54 7.61
N THR A 383 5.39 -7.51 8.35
CA THR A 383 3.99 -7.51 8.77
C THR A 383 3.92 -7.36 10.28
N LEU A 384 3.19 -6.37 10.78
CA LEU A 384 3.01 -6.10 12.20
C LEU A 384 1.63 -6.56 12.65
N ILE A 385 1.57 -7.46 13.63
CA ILE A 385 0.32 -8.01 14.21
C ILE A 385 0.23 -7.64 15.69
N PRO A 386 -0.80 -6.90 16.12
CA PRO A 386 -1.02 -6.61 17.53
C PRO A 386 -1.74 -7.78 18.24
N ASP A 387 -1.09 -8.39 19.22
CA ASP A 387 -1.61 -9.58 19.91
C ASP A 387 -2.67 -9.24 20.99
N ASN A 388 -2.68 -8.00 21.47
CA ASN A 388 -3.44 -7.59 22.65
C ASN A 388 -4.64 -6.67 22.35
N GLY A 389 -4.99 -6.45 21.08
CA GLY A 389 -6.08 -5.55 20.68
C GLY A 389 -5.75 -4.07 20.89
N ASN A 390 -4.47 -3.74 20.96
CA ASN A 390 -3.91 -2.40 20.86
C ASN A 390 -3.64 -2.04 19.39
N GLU A 391 -3.40 -0.77 19.11
CA GLU A 391 -2.82 -0.36 17.83
C GLU A 391 -1.47 -1.05 17.64
N ALA A 392 -1.15 -1.48 16.42
CA ALA A 392 0.17 -2.04 16.12
C ALA A 392 1.26 -0.96 16.20
N MET A 393 0.94 0.26 15.74
CA MET A 393 1.82 1.42 15.84
C MET A 393 1.04 2.70 16.11
N THR A 394 1.62 3.54 16.96
CA THR A 394 1.15 4.91 17.18
C THR A 394 2.28 5.88 16.88
N VAL A 395 1.93 6.97 16.20
CA VAL A 395 2.86 8.03 15.80
C VAL A 395 2.43 9.30 16.50
N SER A 396 3.36 10.01 17.13
CA SER A 396 3.09 11.31 17.73
C SER A 396 2.71 12.35 16.67
N SER A 397 2.06 13.43 17.09
CA SER A 397 1.99 14.65 16.29
C SER A 397 3.38 15.28 16.29
N ALA A 398 4.26 14.79 15.41
CA ALA A 398 5.61 15.27 15.17
C ALA A 398 5.86 15.31 13.65
N LYS A 399 6.55 16.36 13.18
CA LYS A 399 6.82 16.56 11.76
C LYS A 399 7.80 15.55 11.15
N GLY A 400 7.79 15.46 9.82
CA GLY A 400 8.84 14.83 9.03
C GLY A 400 8.95 13.31 9.12
N ILE A 401 8.10 12.64 9.89
CA ILE A 401 8.11 11.17 10.05
C ILE A 401 7.82 10.50 8.72
N SER A 402 8.55 9.44 8.39
CA SER A 402 8.33 8.67 7.16
C SER A 402 8.19 7.19 7.50
N ILE A 403 7.04 6.60 7.16
CA ILE A 403 6.78 5.18 7.32
C ILE A 403 6.59 4.59 5.92
N SER A 404 7.39 3.59 5.57
CA SER A 404 7.32 3.02 4.24
C SER A 404 7.48 1.51 4.16
N GLY A 405 6.67 0.86 3.30
CA GLY A 405 6.79 -0.56 2.97
C GLY A 405 6.38 -1.50 4.10
N VAL A 406 5.31 -1.19 4.83
CA VAL A 406 4.87 -1.96 6.02
C VAL A 406 3.44 -2.45 5.85
N ILE A 407 3.20 -3.72 6.21
CA ILE A 407 1.85 -4.27 6.35
C ILE A 407 1.44 -4.23 7.84
N PHE A 408 0.27 -3.71 8.11
CA PHE A 408 -0.42 -3.81 9.39
C PHE A 408 -1.52 -4.87 9.28
N ASP A 409 -1.36 -6.00 9.96
CA ASP A 409 -2.28 -7.13 9.88
C ASP A 409 -3.03 -7.27 11.21
N ALA A 410 -4.35 -7.39 11.15
CA ALA A 410 -5.17 -7.39 12.35
C ALA A 410 -5.00 -8.68 13.13
N GLY A 411 -4.71 -8.56 14.43
CA GLY A 411 -4.70 -9.71 15.34
C GLY A 411 -6.11 -10.18 15.72
N ALA A 412 -6.17 -11.36 16.33
CA ALA A 412 -7.43 -11.99 16.73
C ALA A 412 -8.26 -11.16 17.73
N LYS A 413 -7.61 -10.30 18.52
CA LYS A 413 -8.31 -9.34 19.41
C LYS A 413 -8.55 -8.03 18.67
N THR A 414 -9.79 -7.56 18.72
CA THR A 414 -10.19 -6.34 18.02
C THR A 414 -9.39 -5.13 18.48
N SER A 415 -8.67 -4.52 17.54
CA SER A 415 -7.94 -3.26 17.79
C SER A 415 -8.83 -2.04 17.52
N PRO A 416 -8.68 -0.92 18.26
CA PRO A 416 -9.40 0.31 17.96
C PRO A 416 -8.97 0.92 16.62
N ALA A 417 -7.66 0.95 16.35
CA ALA A 417 -7.05 1.23 15.06
C ALA A 417 -5.88 0.24 14.84
N LEU A 418 -5.36 0.10 13.62
CA LEU A 418 -4.09 -0.62 13.41
C LEU A 418 -2.89 0.34 13.37
N LEU A 419 -3.04 1.47 12.68
CA LEU A 419 -2.11 2.59 12.68
C LEU A 419 -2.84 3.89 13.07
N GLN A 420 -2.29 4.61 14.04
CA GLN A 420 -2.75 5.95 14.38
C GLN A 420 -1.61 6.96 14.19
N VAL A 421 -1.84 7.97 13.35
CA VAL A 421 -0.91 9.08 13.08
C VAL A 421 -1.40 10.35 13.77
N GLY A 422 -0.67 10.81 14.78
CA GLY A 422 -1.05 11.94 15.62
C GLY A 422 -2.00 11.56 16.75
N ILE A 423 -2.06 12.41 17.80
CA ILE A 423 -2.91 12.20 18.99
C ILE A 423 -4.05 13.22 19.08
N GLY A 424 -5.22 12.89 18.52
CA GLY A 424 -6.40 13.77 18.52
C GLY A 424 -6.14 15.14 17.88
N HIS A 425 -6.89 16.18 18.25
CA HIS A 425 -6.67 17.56 17.80
C HIS A 425 -5.59 18.31 18.60
N ALA A 426 -4.65 17.60 19.24
CA ALA A 426 -3.53 18.26 19.90
C ALA A 426 -2.74 19.07 18.87
N ARG A 427 -2.27 20.26 19.28
CA ARG A 427 -1.57 21.25 18.44
C ARG A 427 -0.57 20.53 17.52
N SER A 428 -0.94 20.40 16.25
CA SER A 428 -0.11 19.83 15.19
C SER A 428 1.14 20.70 15.06
N ASP A 429 2.31 20.12 15.28
CA ASP A 429 3.60 20.69 14.92
C ASP A 429 4.00 20.30 13.48
N ASN A 430 3.07 19.69 12.72
CA ASN A 430 3.32 19.25 11.34
C ASN A 430 3.39 20.46 10.42
N ASP A 431 4.60 20.71 9.96
CA ASP A 431 4.96 21.77 9.03
C ASP A 431 4.65 21.31 7.60
N ALA A 432 3.93 22.12 6.82
CA ALA A 432 3.64 21.84 5.42
C ALA A 432 4.91 21.68 4.56
N SER A 433 6.04 22.23 5.01
CA SER A 433 7.35 22.06 4.35
C SER A 433 8.08 20.76 4.73
N ASP A 434 7.62 20.06 5.77
CA ASP A 434 8.21 18.83 6.30
C ASP A 434 7.11 17.86 6.80
N PRO A 435 6.20 17.45 5.89
CA PRO A 435 5.05 16.63 6.26
C PRO A 435 5.47 15.22 6.64
N THR A 436 4.70 14.63 7.56
CA THR A 436 4.71 13.18 7.77
C THR A 436 4.19 12.48 6.52
N ALA A 437 4.82 11.37 6.12
CA ALA A 437 4.45 10.60 4.93
C ALA A 437 4.28 9.12 5.24
N LEU A 438 3.19 8.52 4.74
CA LEU A 438 2.94 7.08 4.73
C LEU A 438 3.01 6.59 3.28
N GLN A 439 3.98 5.72 2.97
CA GLN A 439 4.30 5.34 1.59
C GLN A 439 4.36 3.82 1.44
N ASP A 440 3.50 3.21 0.62
CA ASP A 440 3.40 1.73 0.54
C ASP A 440 3.03 1.14 1.91
N VAL A 441 1.98 1.70 2.54
CA VAL A 441 1.48 1.27 3.84
C VAL A 441 0.14 0.56 3.65
N PHE A 442 0.11 -0.71 4.04
CA PHE A 442 -0.99 -1.60 3.71
C PHE A 442 -1.63 -2.19 4.97
N PHE A 443 -2.93 -2.46 4.92
CA PHE A 443 -3.69 -3.02 6.01
C PHE A 443 -4.45 -4.26 5.57
N ARG A 444 -4.44 -5.28 6.42
CA ARG A 444 -5.19 -6.50 6.20
C ARG A 444 -5.99 -6.87 7.44
N ILE A 445 -7.25 -7.22 7.24
CA ILE A 445 -8.14 -7.73 8.30
C ILE A 445 -8.77 -9.03 7.83
N GLY A 446 -8.23 -10.16 8.29
CA GLY A 446 -8.61 -11.49 7.80
C GLY A 446 -7.74 -11.97 6.63
N GLY A 447 -8.12 -13.08 6.01
CA GLY A 447 -7.46 -13.63 4.82
C GLY A 447 -6.28 -14.54 5.16
N ALA A 448 -5.24 -14.01 5.82
CA ALA A 448 -4.11 -14.83 6.27
C ALA A 448 -4.46 -15.64 7.53
N GLU A 449 -5.09 -14.97 8.48
CA GLU A 449 -5.53 -15.49 9.77
C GLU A 449 -6.80 -14.79 10.24
N GLN A 450 -7.33 -15.15 11.41
CA GLN A 450 -8.45 -14.42 12.00
C GLN A 450 -7.98 -13.08 12.56
N GLY A 451 -8.59 -11.99 12.13
CA GLY A 451 -8.24 -10.64 12.57
C GLY A 451 -9.45 -9.71 12.61
N SER A 452 -9.44 -8.73 13.51
CA SER A 452 -10.47 -7.67 13.53
C SER A 452 -9.90 -6.34 14.02
N ALA A 453 -10.45 -5.24 13.52
CA ALA A 453 -10.13 -3.89 13.97
C ALA A 453 -11.34 -2.99 13.75
N LYS A 454 -11.57 -1.96 14.56
CA LYS A 454 -12.63 -0.99 14.26
C LYS A 454 -12.23 -0.11 13.08
N THR A 455 -11.00 0.38 13.09
CA THR A 455 -10.44 1.18 12.00
C THR A 455 -9.08 0.63 11.59
N SER A 456 -8.72 0.73 10.31
CA SER A 456 -7.36 0.37 9.89
C SER A 456 -6.40 1.55 10.11
N LEU A 457 -6.72 2.70 9.55
CA LEU A 457 -5.88 3.91 9.62
C LEU A 457 -6.64 5.11 10.17
N VAL A 458 -6.06 5.77 11.16
CA VAL A 458 -6.51 7.08 11.67
C VAL A 458 -5.41 8.12 11.48
N VAL A 459 -5.69 9.19 10.74
CA VAL A 459 -4.77 10.29 10.45
C VAL A 459 -5.27 11.55 11.13
N ASN A 460 -4.75 11.84 12.32
CA ASN A 460 -5.06 13.05 13.10
C ASN A 460 -4.16 14.24 12.76
N SER A 461 -2.94 13.96 12.31
CA SER A 461 -1.96 14.99 11.96
C SER A 461 -2.34 15.72 10.66
N ASP A 462 -2.20 17.04 10.66
CA ASP A 462 -2.34 17.88 9.46
C ASP A 462 -1.19 17.64 8.47
N ASN A 463 -1.40 18.01 7.21
CA ASN A 463 -0.42 17.99 6.11
C ASN A 463 0.15 16.60 5.77
N VAL A 464 -0.36 15.52 6.38
CA VAL A 464 0.13 14.17 6.12
C VAL A 464 -0.03 13.82 4.64
N ILE A 465 0.98 13.18 4.07
CA ILE A 465 0.92 12.61 2.73
C ILE A 465 0.64 11.11 2.86
N LEU A 466 -0.45 10.66 2.25
CA LEU A 466 -0.80 9.26 2.06
C LEU A 466 -0.45 8.90 0.61
N ASP A 467 0.44 7.94 0.40
CA ASP A 467 1.01 7.68 -0.92
C ASP A 467 1.13 6.18 -1.19
N ASP A 468 0.16 5.63 -1.93
CA ASP A 468 -0.07 4.18 -2.07
C ASP A 468 -0.50 3.54 -0.73
N ILE A 469 -1.77 3.73 -0.38
CA ILE A 469 -2.40 3.08 0.77
C ILE A 469 -3.38 2.05 0.26
N TRP A 470 -3.28 0.82 0.77
CA TRP A 470 -4.32 -0.19 0.59
C TRP A 470 -4.83 -0.65 1.94
N ALA A 471 -6.06 -0.27 2.27
CA ALA A 471 -6.76 -0.75 3.45
C ALA A 471 -7.78 -1.79 3.02
N TRP A 472 -7.56 -3.06 3.39
CA TRP A 472 -8.36 -4.17 2.89
C TRP A 472 -8.94 -5.01 4.03
N ARG A 473 -10.28 -4.98 4.15
CA ARG A 473 -10.99 -6.02 4.88
C ARG A 473 -11.13 -7.23 3.95
N ALA A 474 -10.56 -8.36 4.35
CA ALA A 474 -10.44 -9.50 3.46
C ALA A 474 -11.80 -10.00 2.94
N ASP A 475 -11.94 -10.16 1.63
CA ASP A 475 -13.09 -10.78 0.95
C ASP A 475 -12.89 -12.29 0.69
N HIS A 476 -11.65 -12.78 0.82
CA HIS A 476 -11.30 -14.20 0.65
C HIS A 476 -10.14 -14.64 1.56
N GLY A 477 -9.97 -15.95 1.67
CA GLY A 477 -8.96 -16.59 2.54
C GLY A 477 -9.53 -17.05 3.88
N ASN A 478 -8.66 -17.23 4.87
CA ASN A 478 -9.01 -17.71 6.20
C ASN A 478 -9.66 -16.61 7.06
N GLY A 479 -10.60 -16.98 7.91
CA GLY A 479 -11.19 -16.05 8.88
C GLY A 479 -12.08 -14.97 8.28
N VAL A 480 -12.53 -15.14 7.03
CA VAL A 480 -13.37 -14.16 6.31
C VAL A 480 -14.86 -14.41 6.48
N GLY A 481 -15.60 -13.33 6.68
CA GLY A 481 -17.06 -13.29 6.67
C GLY A 481 -17.58 -12.17 7.57
N TRP A 482 -18.85 -11.82 7.39
CA TRP A 482 -19.49 -10.67 8.04
C TRP A 482 -19.29 -10.58 9.57
N THR A 483 -19.16 -11.72 10.25
CA THR A 483 -18.94 -11.79 11.71
C THR A 483 -17.57 -12.34 12.10
N SER A 484 -16.70 -12.64 11.14
CA SER A 484 -15.40 -13.29 11.35
C SER A 484 -14.24 -12.30 11.34
N ASN A 485 -14.15 -11.47 10.29
CA ASN A 485 -13.14 -10.41 10.16
C ASN A 485 -13.78 -9.03 10.24
N THR A 486 -14.46 -8.76 11.36
CA THR A 486 -15.24 -7.53 11.52
C THR A 486 -14.34 -6.29 11.46
N ALA A 487 -14.74 -5.33 10.63
CA ALA A 487 -14.12 -4.01 10.61
C ALA A 487 -15.08 -2.91 10.18
N ASP A 488 -15.18 -1.85 10.98
CA ASP A 488 -16.16 -0.80 10.77
C ASP A 488 -15.75 0.12 9.62
N THR A 489 -14.55 0.71 9.68
CA THR A 489 -14.09 1.73 8.73
C THR A 489 -12.66 1.52 8.30
N GLY A 490 -12.33 1.79 7.04
CA GLY A 490 -10.96 1.66 6.56
C GLY A 490 -10.08 2.78 7.05
N VAL A 491 -10.35 4.00 6.55
CA VAL A 491 -9.50 5.16 6.77
C VAL A 491 -10.32 6.31 7.35
N ILE A 492 -9.79 6.94 8.39
CA ILE A 492 -10.34 8.18 8.95
C ILE A 492 -9.26 9.26 8.87
N VAL A 493 -9.56 10.36 8.18
CA VAL A 493 -8.69 11.54 8.06
C VAL A 493 -9.30 12.69 8.84
N ASN A 494 -8.69 13.02 9.98
CA ASN A 494 -9.09 14.14 10.83
C ASN A 494 -8.22 15.40 10.62
N GLY A 495 -6.97 15.23 10.17
CA GLY A 495 -6.05 16.34 9.93
C GLY A 495 -6.44 17.18 8.72
N ASP A 496 -6.17 18.48 8.81
CA ASP A 496 -6.33 19.42 7.70
C ASP A 496 -5.20 19.28 6.67
N ASN A 497 -5.46 19.64 5.41
CA ASN A 497 -4.49 19.67 4.31
C ASN A 497 -3.78 18.33 4.04
N VAL A 498 -4.38 17.21 4.44
CA VAL A 498 -3.90 15.87 4.10
C VAL A 498 -4.02 15.68 2.58
N THR A 499 -3.00 15.09 1.97
CA THR A 499 -3.01 14.74 0.54
C THR A 499 -2.86 13.25 0.37
N ALA A 500 -3.76 12.63 -0.39
CA ALA A 500 -3.71 11.21 -0.75
C ALA A 500 -3.43 11.03 -2.25
N TYR A 501 -2.55 10.09 -2.58
CA TYR A 501 -2.34 9.55 -3.91
C TYR A 501 -2.49 8.03 -3.87
N GLY A 502 -3.30 7.46 -4.77
CA GLY A 502 -3.43 6.00 -4.79
C GLY A 502 -4.09 5.47 -3.52
N LEU A 503 -5.30 5.95 -3.19
CA LEU A 503 -6.04 5.49 -2.03
C LEU A 503 -6.95 4.33 -2.40
N PHE A 504 -6.60 3.12 -1.98
CA PHE A 504 -7.37 1.90 -2.19
C PHE A 504 -7.99 1.47 -0.85
N VAL A 505 -9.32 1.42 -0.74
CA VAL A 505 -9.99 1.02 0.51
C VAL A 505 -11.20 0.14 0.21
N GLU A 506 -11.23 -1.07 0.76
CA GLU A 506 -12.17 -2.10 0.31
C GLU A 506 -12.81 -2.90 1.45
N HIS A 507 -14.11 -3.16 1.25
CA HIS A 507 -14.97 -4.14 1.92
C HIS A 507 -15.26 -3.91 3.40
N TYR A 508 -15.08 -2.71 3.94
CA TYR A 508 -15.40 -2.42 5.34
C TYR A 508 -16.93 -2.45 5.58
N GLN A 509 -17.34 -2.68 6.83
CA GLN A 509 -18.75 -2.91 7.16
C GLN A 509 -19.56 -1.62 7.25
N LYS A 510 -18.90 -0.46 7.29
CA LYS A 510 -19.52 0.88 7.27
C LYS A 510 -18.84 1.74 6.20
N TYR A 511 -18.51 2.99 6.51
CA TYR A 511 -17.75 3.86 5.62
C TYR A 511 -16.38 3.28 5.32
N GLU A 512 -15.97 3.28 4.06
CA GLU A 512 -14.63 2.86 3.66
C GLU A 512 -13.65 3.97 4.05
N VAL A 513 -13.97 5.21 3.67
CA VAL A 513 -13.24 6.43 4.06
C VAL A 513 -14.16 7.45 4.73
N ILE A 514 -13.69 8.05 5.82
CA ILE A 514 -14.26 9.25 6.43
C ILE A 514 -13.21 10.37 6.39
N TRP A 515 -13.57 11.52 5.83
CA TRP A 515 -12.72 12.70 5.74
C TRP A 515 -13.34 13.88 6.50
N ASN A 516 -12.72 14.24 7.62
CA ASN A 516 -13.17 15.29 8.53
C ASN A 516 -12.35 16.59 8.44
N GLY A 517 -11.13 16.53 7.89
CA GLY A 517 -10.25 17.70 7.76
C GLY A 517 -10.54 18.60 6.55
N ASN A 518 -10.31 19.90 6.71
CA ASN A 518 -10.41 20.90 5.63
C ASN A 518 -9.16 20.92 4.76
N GLY A 519 -9.30 21.38 3.52
CA GLY A 519 -8.18 21.51 2.58
C GLY A 519 -7.63 20.17 2.08
N GLY A 520 -8.33 19.06 2.37
CA GLY A 520 -7.93 17.74 1.93
C GLY A 520 -7.92 17.60 0.41
N THR A 521 -6.98 16.81 -0.09
CA THR A 521 -6.89 16.47 -1.52
C THR A 521 -6.74 14.96 -1.67
N ASP A 522 -7.58 14.33 -2.48
CA ASP A 522 -7.47 12.93 -2.86
C ASP A 522 -7.33 12.83 -4.39
N ILE A 523 -6.22 12.23 -4.84
CA ILE A 523 -5.92 12.02 -6.25
C ILE A 523 -5.81 10.52 -6.47
N PHE A 524 -6.79 9.97 -7.18
CA PHE A 524 -7.07 8.55 -7.30
C PHE A 524 -7.66 7.94 -6.02
N PHE A 525 -8.89 7.45 -6.14
CA PHE A 525 -9.52 6.54 -5.19
C PHE A 525 -10.08 5.31 -5.90
N GLN A 526 -9.87 4.15 -5.29
CA GLN A 526 -10.53 2.91 -5.68
C GLN A 526 -11.15 2.24 -4.46
N ASN A 527 -12.38 1.77 -4.63
CA ASN A 527 -13.10 1.01 -3.63
C ASN A 527 -13.90 -0.12 -4.25
N GLU A 528 -14.04 -1.21 -3.50
CA GLU A 528 -15.12 -2.17 -3.61
C GLU A 528 -15.91 -2.25 -2.29
N MET A 529 -17.23 -2.11 -2.36
CA MET A 529 -18.13 -2.28 -1.21
C MET A 529 -18.08 -3.72 -0.67
N PRO A 530 -18.47 -3.99 0.59
CA PRO A 530 -18.43 -5.33 1.16
C PRO A 530 -19.34 -6.28 0.36
N TYR A 531 -18.83 -7.45 0.00
CA TYR A 531 -19.62 -8.45 -0.74
C TYR A 531 -20.62 -9.20 0.12
N ASP A 532 -20.34 -9.25 1.42
CA ASP A 532 -20.92 -10.15 2.39
C ASP A 532 -21.97 -9.58 3.38
N PRO A 533 -22.62 -8.41 3.17
CA PRO A 533 -23.80 -8.04 3.96
C PRO A 533 -24.88 -9.14 3.92
N PRO A 534 -25.38 -9.62 5.08
CA PRO A 534 -26.30 -10.76 5.12
C PRO A 534 -27.76 -10.38 4.81
N ALA A 535 -28.10 -9.09 4.91
CA ALA A 535 -29.42 -8.53 4.60
C ALA A 535 -29.30 -6.99 4.54
N GLN A 536 -30.21 -6.32 3.84
CA GLN A 536 -30.22 -4.86 3.77
C GLN A 536 -30.25 -4.24 5.17
N SER A 537 -31.09 -4.76 6.08
CA SER A 537 -31.23 -4.26 7.45
C SER A 537 -29.97 -4.40 8.31
N ALA A 538 -29.00 -5.23 7.91
CA ALA A 538 -27.71 -5.35 8.57
C ALA A 538 -26.71 -4.30 8.08
N TRP A 539 -27.00 -3.64 6.95
CA TRP A 539 -26.13 -2.68 6.29
C TRP A 539 -26.96 -1.47 5.81
N MET A 540 -27.33 -0.65 6.78
CA MET A 540 -27.98 0.65 6.58
C MET A 540 -27.25 1.68 7.44
N GLU A 541 -26.90 2.83 6.87
CA GLU A 541 -26.31 3.94 7.60
C GLU A 541 -27.28 4.47 8.67
N ALA A 542 -28.55 4.64 8.27
CA ALA A 542 -29.63 5.15 9.11
C ALA A 542 -30.98 4.59 8.64
N PRO A 543 -32.06 4.71 9.43
CA PRO A 543 -33.39 4.33 8.96
C PRO A 543 -33.76 5.05 7.65
N GLY A 544 -33.91 4.28 6.57
CA GLY A 544 -34.24 4.80 5.24
C GLY A 544 -33.03 5.20 4.37
N VAL A 545 -31.80 4.98 4.84
CA VAL A 545 -30.57 5.17 4.06
C VAL A 545 -29.87 3.82 3.91
N ASP A 546 -29.96 3.26 2.71
CA ASP A 546 -29.42 1.93 2.38
C ASP A 546 -27.89 2.00 2.24
N GLY A 547 -27.18 1.04 2.84
CA GLY A 547 -25.73 0.93 2.78
C GLY A 547 -24.99 2.06 3.48
N TRP A 548 -23.67 2.10 3.30
CA TRP A 548 -22.77 3.16 3.75
C TRP A 548 -21.95 3.64 2.56
N ALA A 549 -21.67 4.94 2.48
CA ALA A 549 -20.86 5.50 1.40
C ALA A 549 -19.42 4.94 1.42
N ALA A 550 -18.84 4.74 0.24
CA ALA A 550 -17.42 4.44 0.11
C ALA A 550 -16.56 5.62 0.58
N PHE A 551 -16.98 6.86 0.33
CA PHE A 551 -16.23 8.03 0.75
C PHE A 551 -17.15 9.08 1.32
N LYS A 552 -17.00 9.36 2.63
CA LYS A 552 -17.76 10.39 3.33
C LYS A 552 -16.87 11.59 3.63
N VAL A 553 -17.17 12.74 3.04
CA VAL A 553 -16.66 14.05 3.51
C VAL A 553 -17.65 14.60 4.52
N ALA A 554 -17.17 14.94 5.71
CA ALA A 554 -18.02 15.40 6.81
C ALA A 554 -18.70 16.74 6.51
N ASP A 555 -19.93 16.91 7.01
CA ASP A 555 -20.80 18.08 6.78
C ASP A 555 -20.16 19.42 7.19
N THR A 556 -19.18 19.38 8.09
CA THR A 556 -18.44 20.55 8.58
C THR A 556 -17.27 20.96 7.68
N VAL A 557 -16.90 20.15 6.69
CA VAL A 557 -15.80 20.44 5.77
C VAL A 557 -16.26 21.49 4.77
N THR A 558 -15.42 22.51 4.61
CA THR A 558 -15.67 23.67 3.73
C THR A 558 -14.79 23.70 2.49
N SER A 559 -13.74 22.87 2.46
CA SER A 559 -12.84 22.74 1.31
C SER A 559 -12.31 21.31 1.23
N PHE A 560 -12.49 20.68 0.08
CA PHE A 560 -11.95 19.37 -0.27
C PHE A 560 -11.81 19.28 -1.80
N ALA A 561 -10.82 18.53 -2.27
CA ALA A 561 -10.61 18.26 -3.70
C ALA A 561 -10.45 16.75 -3.94
N GLY A 562 -11.27 16.16 -4.80
CA GLY A 562 -11.20 14.74 -5.18
C GLY A 562 -11.06 14.57 -6.70
N TYR A 563 -10.18 13.68 -7.16
CA TYR A 563 -9.90 13.47 -8.58
C TYR A 563 -9.82 11.98 -8.93
N GLY A 564 -10.63 11.53 -9.90
CA GLY A 564 -10.58 10.16 -10.41
C GLY A 564 -10.92 9.15 -9.33
N MET A 565 -12.19 9.12 -8.90
CA MET A 565 -12.63 8.31 -7.77
C MET A 565 -13.64 7.25 -8.21
N GLY A 566 -13.35 5.98 -7.94
CA GLY A 566 -14.19 4.84 -8.33
C GLY A 566 -14.67 4.01 -7.14
N SER A 567 -15.95 3.62 -7.14
CA SER A 567 -16.52 2.67 -6.16
C SER A 567 -17.33 1.58 -6.83
N TYR A 568 -17.01 0.33 -6.51
CA TYR A 568 -17.53 -0.85 -7.19
C TYR A 568 -18.41 -1.65 -6.22
N SER A 569 -19.40 -2.37 -6.75
CA SER A 569 -20.27 -3.23 -5.93
C SER A 569 -20.43 -4.63 -6.53
N PHE A 570 -20.39 -5.64 -5.66
CA PHE A 570 -20.59 -7.05 -6.01
C PHE A 570 -21.18 -7.86 -4.84
N PHE A 571 -22.44 -7.59 -4.49
CA PHE A 571 -23.10 -8.31 -3.41
C PHE A 571 -23.45 -9.74 -3.87
N ASN A 572 -22.84 -10.74 -3.24
CA ASN A 572 -22.87 -12.12 -3.73
C ASN A 572 -23.47 -13.13 -2.74
N GLN A 573 -24.12 -12.64 -1.68
CA GLN A 573 -24.77 -13.48 -0.66
C GLN A 573 -26.18 -13.97 -1.07
N GLY A 574 -26.63 -13.67 -2.29
CA GLY A 574 -27.94 -14.08 -2.79
C GLY A 574 -29.11 -13.28 -2.21
N VAL A 575 -28.84 -12.08 -1.72
CA VAL A 575 -29.82 -11.10 -1.23
C VAL A 575 -29.64 -9.79 -1.99
N ASP A 576 -30.75 -9.09 -2.26
CA ASP A 576 -30.69 -7.75 -2.86
C ASP A 576 -30.18 -6.76 -1.80
N ILE A 577 -29.00 -6.20 -2.05
CA ILE A 577 -28.34 -5.21 -1.19
C ILE A 577 -28.08 -3.96 -2.01
N TYR A 578 -28.45 -2.80 -1.47
CA TYR A 578 -28.23 -1.52 -2.09
C TYR A 578 -27.42 -0.60 -1.20
N ALA A 579 -26.65 0.28 -1.84
CA ALA A 579 -26.15 1.51 -1.26
C ALA A 579 -26.89 2.69 -1.92
N ALA A 580 -27.32 3.67 -1.13
CA ALA A 580 -27.95 4.88 -1.63
C ALA A 580 -27.00 5.65 -2.56
N HIS A 581 -25.73 5.76 -2.16
CA HIS A 581 -24.69 6.45 -2.91
C HIS A 581 -23.31 5.89 -2.60
N ALA A 582 -22.36 6.06 -3.53
CA ALA A 582 -20.96 5.72 -3.28
C ALA A 582 -20.19 6.85 -2.59
N PHE A 583 -20.44 8.10 -2.98
CA PHE A 583 -19.76 9.27 -2.44
C PHE A 583 -20.77 10.13 -1.69
N GLU A 584 -20.40 10.61 -0.51
CA GLU A 584 -21.22 11.51 0.28
C GLU A 584 -20.44 12.74 0.69
N VAL A 585 -20.85 13.92 0.22
CA VAL A 585 -20.15 15.16 0.50
C VAL A 585 -21.11 16.33 0.80
N PRO A 586 -20.66 17.37 1.53
CA PRO A 586 -21.51 18.52 1.81
C PRO A 586 -21.88 19.27 0.53
N ALA A 587 -23.16 19.58 0.34
CA ALA A 587 -23.61 20.42 -0.77
C ALA A 587 -23.07 21.86 -0.72
N THR A 588 -22.47 22.25 0.41
CA THR A 588 -21.83 23.56 0.62
C THR A 588 -20.38 23.63 0.14
N LEU A 589 -19.81 22.52 -0.34
CA LEU A 589 -18.47 22.54 -0.94
C LEU A 589 -18.43 23.48 -2.15
N PRO A 590 -17.26 24.09 -2.44
CA PRO A 590 -17.08 24.85 -3.67
C PRO A 590 -17.45 24.05 -4.91
N ALA A 591 -17.95 24.75 -5.94
CA ALA A 591 -18.26 24.13 -7.21
C ALA A 591 -17.03 23.40 -7.78
N SER A 592 -17.25 22.21 -8.32
CA SER A 592 -16.19 21.34 -8.82
C SER A 592 -15.14 20.97 -7.76
N SER A 593 -15.59 20.62 -6.55
CA SER A 593 -14.72 20.02 -5.53
C SER A 593 -14.34 18.57 -5.84
N LEU A 594 -15.18 17.85 -6.58
CA LEU A 594 -14.92 16.49 -7.04
C LEU A 594 -14.88 16.48 -8.57
N HIS A 595 -14.01 15.64 -9.10
CA HIS A 595 -13.77 15.44 -10.53
C HIS A 595 -13.69 13.96 -10.86
N ASP A 596 -14.34 13.57 -11.96
CA ASP A 596 -14.22 12.26 -12.57
C ASP A 596 -14.59 11.09 -11.64
N LEU A 597 -15.83 11.11 -11.15
CA LEU A 597 -16.39 10.07 -10.30
C LEU A 597 -17.00 8.95 -11.15
N LEU A 598 -16.89 7.71 -10.67
CA LEU A 598 -17.64 6.60 -11.24
C LEU A 598 -18.10 5.57 -10.21
N THR A 599 -19.21 4.92 -10.52
CA THR A 599 -19.65 3.67 -9.88
C THR A 599 -19.84 2.57 -10.91
N ILE A 600 -19.67 1.32 -10.49
CA ILE A 600 -19.90 0.14 -11.34
C ILE A 600 -20.43 -1.02 -10.51
N PHE A 601 -21.36 -1.78 -11.10
CA PHE A 601 -21.76 -3.08 -10.57
C PHE A 601 -20.99 -4.16 -11.31
N LEU A 602 -20.29 -5.02 -10.59
CA LEU A 602 -19.42 -6.02 -11.18
C LEU A 602 -20.20 -7.31 -11.44
N SER A 603 -20.02 -7.91 -12.62
CA SER A 603 -20.52 -9.25 -12.96
C SER A 603 -22.04 -9.42 -13.00
N THR A 604 -22.49 -10.41 -13.78
CA THR A 604 -23.90 -10.85 -13.78
C THR A 604 -24.24 -11.81 -12.61
N ALA A 605 -23.28 -12.10 -11.72
CA ALA A 605 -23.39 -13.13 -10.70
C ALA A 605 -23.78 -12.61 -9.30
N GLY A 606 -23.96 -11.30 -9.16
CA GLY A 606 -24.42 -10.66 -7.91
C GLY A 606 -25.84 -10.10 -8.04
N SER A 607 -26.30 -9.50 -6.96
CA SER A 607 -27.60 -8.81 -6.86
C SER A 607 -27.45 -7.40 -6.27
N GLY A 608 -28.47 -6.55 -6.44
CA GLY A 608 -28.46 -5.19 -5.88
C GLY A 608 -27.56 -4.19 -6.62
N GLY A 609 -26.93 -3.26 -5.88
CA GLY A 609 -25.96 -2.28 -6.41
C GLY A 609 -25.99 -0.91 -5.75
N ILE A 610 -25.54 0.12 -6.47
CA ILE A 610 -25.45 1.50 -6.00
C ILE A 610 -26.48 2.36 -6.74
N GLN A 611 -27.29 3.14 -6.01
CA GLN A 611 -28.38 3.93 -6.59
C GLN A 611 -27.91 5.25 -7.21
N HIS A 612 -26.92 5.90 -6.61
CA HIS A 612 -26.36 7.16 -7.08
C HIS A 612 -24.82 7.17 -6.99
N VAL A 613 -24.17 7.96 -7.84
CA VAL A 613 -22.72 8.11 -7.79
C VAL A 613 -22.35 8.91 -6.55
N VAL A 614 -22.87 10.13 -6.41
CA VAL A 614 -22.57 11.05 -5.31
C VAL A 614 -23.83 11.72 -4.78
N ASN A 615 -24.08 11.66 -3.47
CA ASN A 615 -25.35 12.09 -2.86
C ASN A 615 -26.54 11.59 -3.71
N ASP A 616 -27.44 12.47 -4.14
CA ASP A 616 -28.57 12.13 -5.02
C ASP A 616 -28.27 12.29 -6.53
N THR A 617 -27.00 12.37 -6.93
CA THR A 617 -26.54 12.68 -8.30
C THR A 617 -25.82 11.51 -8.97
N GLY A 618 -26.04 11.35 -10.26
CA GLY A 618 -25.61 10.18 -11.04
C GLY A 618 -26.66 9.08 -11.03
N GLY A 619 -26.70 8.28 -12.10
CA GLY A 619 -27.62 7.15 -12.21
C GLY A 619 -27.18 5.95 -11.36
N SER A 620 -28.00 4.90 -11.39
CA SER A 620 -27.72 3.66 -10.66
C SER A 620 -26.77 2.72 -11.41
N SER A 621 -25.80 2.16 -10.72
CA SER A 621 -24.97 1.04 -11.18
C SER A 621 -25.38 -0.21 -10.40
N THR A 622 -26.15 -1.10 -11.03
CA THR A 622 -26.79 -2.26 -10.39
C THR A 622 -26.66 -3.52 -11.25
N SER A 623 -27.16 -4.64 -10.75
CA SER A 623 -27.26 -5.89 -11.51
C SER A 623 -28.08 -5.77 -12.81
N ALA A 624 -28.84 -4.69 -13.01
CA ALA A 624 -29.54 -4.39 -14.26
C ALA A 624 -28.60 -3.89 -15.39
N ASN A 625 -27.42 -3.37 -15.04
CA ASN A 625 -26.41 -2.84 -15.95
C ASN A 625 -24.98 -3.25 -15.50
N PRO A 626 -24.70 -4.55 -15.37
CA PRO A 626 -23.42 -5.04 -14.89
C PRO A 626 -22.29 -4.70 -15.86
N ASP A 627 -21.10 -4.49 -15.31
CA ASP A 627 -19.86 -4.17 -16.03
C ASP A 627 -19.93 -2.87 -16.88
N VAL A 628 -20.84 -1.96 -16.55
CA VAL A 628 -21.00 -0.65 -17.19
C VAL A 628 -20.79 0.48 -16.15
N PRO A 629 -19.73 1.30 -16.29
CA PRO A 629 -19.53 2.47 -15.43
C PRO A 629 -20.65 3.50 -15.57
N VAL A 630 -21.10 4.04 -14.43
CA VAL A 630 -21.95 5.23 -14.34
C VAL A 630 -21.10 6.37 -13.80
N THR A 631 -21.11 7.52 -14.47
CA THR A 631 -20.10 8.58 -14.24
C THR A 631 -20.73 9.91 -13.86
N VAL A 632 -20.00 10.70 -13.07
CA VAL A 632 -20.26 12.12 -12.79
C VAL A 632 -18.94 12.87 -12.99
N VAL A 633 -18.90 13.78 -13.97
CA VAL A 633 -17.66 14.48 -14.34
C VAL A 633 -17.22 15.49 -13.28
N SER A 634 -18.17 16.17 -12.63
CA SER A 634 -17.86 17.16 -11.61
C SER A 634 -19.00 17.29 -10.60
N TYR A 635 -18.65 17.60 -9.35
CA TYR A 635 -19.60 17.80 -8.25
C TYR A 635 -19.00 18.64 -7.10
N PRO A 636 -19.77 19.44 -6.35
CA PRO A 636 -21.08 19.95 -6.74
C PRO A 636 -21.02 20.85 -7.97
#